data_AF-A0A327T185-F1
#
_entry.id   AF-A0A327T185-F1
#
_cell.length_a   1.000
_cell.length_b   1.000
_cell.length_c   1.000
_cell.angle_alpha   90.00
_cell.angle_beta   90.00
_cell.angle_gamma   90.00
#
_symmetry.space_group_name_H-M   'P 1'
#
loop_
_entity.id
_entity.type
_entity.pdbx_description
1 polymer ?
#
loop_
_entity_poly.entity_id
_entity_poly.type
_entity_poly.pdbx_seq_one_letter_code
_entity_poly.pdbx_strand_id
1 'polypeptide(L)'
;MKYCLRCLYPENHPLNIVFDEKGICSGCNVHEEKDVLDWNARAEGLEDILKEYKNKSQNNYDCIIPVSGARDSFFIVHMIKNVYGMNPLLVTYNKQYNTDIGIRNLAKLRMQFDCDIMTLTVNPETVKKITRASLRKIGSIYWHCLAGQTVYPVQVAVKFKIPLIIWGAHQGIDQVGMFSHLDEVEMTRKYRKEHDLMGFEAEDLIDEFDSISEQDIIQYRYPDDKEIERIGVRGIYLNNFIRWDSRSQHEEMIHLYNYESHEQTRTFDTYNDVDCFNYSDVHDYIKFIKHGYGKVSDHASREIRLRRMTREEGIELVKQYTNKEPLHLHKFLNWIGISENSFNYLIDQHRNKKMWKRNNEWEWILNPEYLFSDAYVEDSCRLEQINKFTDFLITPVEKSTDSTNKYILIGKGVA
;
A
#
# COMPACT_ATOMS: atom_id res chain seq x y z
N MET A 1 -5.25 -18.25 19.48
CA MET A 1 -4.51 -17.16 18.80
C MET A 1 -4.81 -15.87 19.52
N LYS A 2 -3.80 -15.07 19.86
CA LYS A 2 -4.01 -13.79 20.55
C LYS A 2 -4.38 -12.70 19.55
N TYR A 3 -5.32 -11.85 19.97
CA TYR A 3 -5.72 -10.63 19.27
C TYR A 3 -5.52 -9.44 20.18
N CYS A 4 -5.21 -8.29 19.59
CA CYS A 4 -5.12 -7.03 20.32
C CYS A 4 -6.46 -6.77 21.00
N LEU A 5 -6.44 -6.39 22.28
CA LEU A 5 -7.65 -6.02 23.01
C LEU A 5 -8.20 -4.66 22.54
N ARG A 6 -7.36 -3.81 21.95
CA ARG A 6 -7.73 -2.48 21.44
C ARG A 6 -8.22 -2.52 19.99
N CYS A 7 -7.37 -2.92 19.04
CA CYS A 7 -7.72 -3.05 17.62
C CYS A 7 -7.93 -4.52 17.19
N LEU A 8 -8.14 -4.77 15.91
CA LEU A 8 -8.47 -6.10 15.39
C LEU A 8 -7.25 -6.89 14.89
N TYR A 9 -6.04 -6.53 15.33
CA TYR A 9 -4.84 -7.22 14.86
C TYR A 9 -4.51 -8.51 15.60
N PRO A 10 -4.13 -9.56 14.85
CA PRO A 10 -3.67 -10.79 15.43
C PRO A 10 -2.16 -10.81 15.72
N GLU A 11 -1.73 -11.72 16.59
CA GLU A 11 -0.31 -11.93 16.91
C GLU A 11 0.55 -12.43 15.74
N ASN A 12 -0.06 -13.04 14.72
CA ASN A 12 0.65 -13.59 13.56
C ASN A 12 0.73 -12.61 12.38
N HIS A 13 0.58 -11.30 12.61
CA HIS A 13 0.67 -10.29 11.57
C HIS A 13 2.02 -10.43 10.81
N PRO A 14 2.05 -10.42 9.46
CA PRO A 14 3.26 -10.72 8.68
C PRO A 14 4.44 -9.78 8.92
N LEU A 15 4.17 -8.52 9.29
CA LEU A 15 5.18 -7.53 9.65
C LEU A 15 5.67 -7.66 11.10
N ASN A 16 5.22 -8.68 11.83
CA ASN A 16 5.41 -8.89 13.27
C ASN A 16 4.80 -7.77 14.13
N ILE A 17 4.11 -8.18 15.18
CA ILE A 17 3.52 -7.28 16.17
C ILE A 17 3.93 -7.79 17.55
N VAL A 18 4.23 -6.87 18.46
CA VAL A 18 4.51 -7.19 19.86
C VAL A 18 3.33 -6.77 20.72
N PHE A 19 3.05 -7.53 21.78
CA PHE A 19 1.98 -7.25 22.73
C PHE A 19 2.58 -6.84 24.07
N ASP A 20 2.01 -5.80 24.68
CA ASP A 20 2.34 -5.43 26.05
C ASP A 20 1.62 -6.31 27.09
N GLU A 21 1.89 -6.06 28.37
CA GLU A 21 1.31 -6.81 29.49
C GLU A 21 -0.22 -6.68 29.57
N LYS A 22 -0.80 -5.63 28.98
CA LYS A 22 -2.25 -5.39 28.91
C LYS A 22 -2.88 -6.06 27.68
N GLY A 23 -2.10 -6.73 26.83
CA GLY A 23 -2.61 -7.34 25.61
C GLY A 23 -2.90 -6.34 24.48
N ILE A 24 -2.32 -5.13 24.55
CA ILE A 24 -2.40 -4.12 23.49
C ILE A 24 -1.19 -4.29 22.57
N CYS A 25 -1.44 -4.19 21.26
CA CYS A 25 -0.40 -4.37 20.26
C CYS A 25 0.46 -3.11 20.07
N SER A 26 1.72 -3.31 19.65
CA SER A 26 2.68 -2.26 19.32
C SER A 26 2.11 -1.20 18.37
N GLY A 27 1.33 -1.60 17.37
CA GLY A 27 0.69 -0.65 16.44
C GLY A 27 -0.39 0.22 17.07
N CYS A 28 -1.04 -0.22 18.15
CA CYS A 28 -1.93 0.66 18.92
C CYS A 28 -1.13 1.63 19.79
N ASN A 29 -0.10 1.13 20.47
CA ASN A 29 0.76 1.95 21.33
C ASN A 29 1.45 3.08 20.54
N VAL A 30 2.03 2.76 19.38
CA VAL A 30 2.65 3.77 18.50
C VAL A 30 1.62 4.73 17.92
N HIS A 31 0.41 4.27 17.58
CA HIS A 31 -0.62 5.17 17.05
C HIS A 31 -1.07 6.21 18.08
N GLU A 32 -1.05 5.89 19.37
CA GLU A 32 -1.37 6.83 20.45
C GLU A 32 -0.29 7.90 20.67
N GLU A 33 0.96 7.66 20.23
CA GLU A 33 1.99 8.72 20.22
C GLU A 33 1.51 9.94 19.43
N LYS A 34 0.71 9.73 18.38
CA LYS A 34 0.17 10.82 17.55
C LYS A 34 -0.72 11.80 18.32
N ASP A 35 -1.26 11.40 19.47
CA ASP A 35 -2.10 12.24 20.33
C ASP A 35 -1.27 13.10 21.31
N VAL A 36 0.03 12.83 21.42
CA VAL A 36 0.96 13.51 22.35
C VAL A 36 2.02 14.34 21.62
N LEU A 37 2.39 13.93 20.40
CA LEU A 37 3.43 14.60 19.61
C LEU A 37 3.02 16.00 19.15
N ASP A 38 3.98 16.92 19.19
CA ASP A 38 3.85 18.24 18.58
C ASP A 38 4.09 18.16 17.08
N TRP A 39 2.99 18.12 16.32
CA TRP A 39 3.02 18.06 14.86
C TRP A 39 3.43 19.38 14.21
N ASN A 40 3.33 20.52 14.90
CA ASN A 40 3.78 21.80 14.35
C ASN A 40 5.31 21.85 14.35
N ALA A 41 5.94 21.49 15.47
CA ALA A 41 7.40 21.40 15.54
C ALA A 41 7.98 20.40 14.52
N ARG A 42 7.28 19.28 14.30
CA ARG A 42 7.67 18.29 13.28
C ARG A 42 7.49 18.81 11.85
N ALA A 43 6.44 19.59 11.58
CA ALA A 43 6.25 20.24 10.30
C ALA A 43 7.33 21.30 10.01
N GLU A 44 7.75 22.05 11.02
CA GLU A 44 8.90 22.98 10.92
C GLU A 44 10.20 22.21 10.58
N GLY A 45 10.45 21.08 11.24
CA GLY A 45 11.58 20.21 10.93
C GLY A 45 11.57 19.68 9.49
N LEU A 46 10.40 19.34 8.94
CA LEU A 46 10.25 18.98 7.53
C LEU A 46 10.58 20.18 6.62
N GLU A 47 10.10 21.38 6.95
CA GLU A 47 10.40 22.57 6.17
C GLU A 47 11.92 22.82 6.07
N ASP A 48 12.64 22.64 7.19
CA ASP A 48 14.08 22.80 7.24
C ASP A 48 14.81 21.76 6.39
N ILE A 49 14.40 20.48 6.46
CA ILE A 49 14.91 19.44 5.55
C ILE A 49 14.68 19.84 4.09
N LEU A 50 13.45 20.22 3.72
CA LEU A 50 13.09 20.54 2.33
C LEU A 50 13.87 21.75 1.79
N LYS A 51 14.17 22.76 2.63
CA LYS A 51 14.99 23.93 2.24
C LYS A 51 16.39 23.53 1.77
N GLU A 52 16.98 22.48 2.34
CA GLU A 52 18.31 21.99 1.96
C GLU A 52 18.33 21.38 0.55
N TYR A 53 17.20 20.81 0.12
CA TYR A 53 17.08 20.10 -1.16
C TYR A 53 16.54 20.96 -2.30
N LYS A 54 16.13 22.21 -2.05
CA LYS A 54 15.70 23.11 -3.13
C LYS A 54 16.82 23.36 -4.13
N ASN A 55 16.57 23.05 -5.40
CA ASN A 55 17.51 23.25 -6.49
C ASN A 55 17.61 24.74 -6.82
N LYS A 56 18.66 25.39 -6.28
CA LYS A 56 18.92 26.83 -6.46
C LYS A 56 19.17 27.22 -7.92
N SER A 57 19.68 26.29 -8.74
CA SER A 57 19.94 26.53 -10.17
C SER A 57 18.72 26.36 -11.07
N GLN A 58 17.60 25.84 -10.55
CA GLN A 58 16.36 25.55 -11.28
C GLN A 58 16.56 24.71 -12.55
N ASN A 59 17.64 23.93 -12.61
CA ASN A 59 18.01 23.10 -13.76
C ASN A 59 17.67 21.61 -13.55
N ASN A 60 17.11 21.26 -12.39
CA ASN A 60 16.68 19.92 -12.04
C ASN A 60 15.51 20.01 -11.04
N TYR A 61 14.94 18.85 -10.69
CA TYR A 61 13.90 18.72 -9.68
C TYR A 61 14.49 18.77 -8.26
N ASP A 62 13.67 19.18 -7.30
CA ASP A 62 14.06 19.26 -5.89
C ASP A 62 13.96 17.89 -5.20
N CYS A 63 13.00 17.07 -5.62
CA CYS A 63 12.73 15.76 -5.03
C CYS A 63 11.99 14.84 -6.02
N ILE A 64 11.90 13.56 -5.67
CA ILE A 64 11.06 12.57 -6.33
C ILE A 64 9.86 12.24 -5.45
N ILE A 65 8.67 12.17 -6.05
CA ILE A 65 7.47 11.66 -5.38
C ILE A 65 6.96 10.42 -6.13
N PRO A 66 6.99 9.25 -5.51
CA PRO A 66 6.36 8.05 -6.04
C PRO A 66 4.84 8.16 -5.99
N VAL A 67 4.16 7.98 -7.13
CA VAL A 67 2.69 8.11 -7.24
C VAL A 67 2.06 6.95 -7.98
N SER A 68 0.81 6.64 -7.67
CA SER A 68 -0.03 5.71 -8.47
C SER A 68 -1.36 6.29 -8.93
N GLY A 69 -1.72 7.48 -8.45
CA GLY A 69 -3.06 8.05 -8.65
C GLY A 69 -4.11 7.48 -7.71
N ALA A 70 -3.75 6.58 -6.80
CA ALA A 70 -4.58 6.20 -5.65
C ALA A 70 -3.80 6.32 -4.35
N ARG A 71 -4.43 5.91 -3.25
CA ARG A 71 -3.92 6.11 -1.88
C ARG A 71 -3.63 7.60 -1.68
N ASP A 72 -2.65 7.90 -0.83
CA ASP A 72 -2.33 9.26 -0.42
C ASP A 72 -1.54 10.06 -1.48
N SER A 73 -1.48 9.60 -2.75
CA SER A 73 -0.69 10.24 -3.82
C SER A 73 -1.03 11.72 -4.02
N PHE A 74 -2.33 12.07 -4.05
CA PHE A 74 -2.76 13.47 -4.20
C PHE A 74 -2.33 14.31 -3.01
N PHE A 75 -2.48 13.78 -1.79
CA PHE A 75 -2.11 14.47 -0.56
C PHE A 75 -0.60 14.74 -0.50
N ILE A 76 0.22 13.73 -0.79
CA ILE A 76 1.69 13.87 -0.79
C ILE A 76 2.12 14.96 -1.79
N VAL A 77 1.60 14.93 -3.02
CA VAL A 77 1.95 15.94 -4.03
C VAL A 77 1.42 17.32 -3.63
N HIS A 78 0.20 17.43 -3.12
CA HIS A 78 -0.35 18.69 -2.62
C HIS A 78 0.55 19.30 -1.54
N MET A 79 0.89 18.52 -0.51
CA MET A 79 1.75 18.99 0.58
C MET A 79 3.10 19.49 0.04
N ILE A 80 3.79 18.67 -0.75
CA ILE A 80 5.14 19.01 -1.19
C ILE A 80 5.17 20.14 -2.22
N LYS A 81 4.28 20.11 -3.21
CA LYS A 81 4.25 21.11 -4.30
C LYS A 81 3.59 22.42 -3.86
N ASN A 82 2.41 22.35 -3.24
CA ASN A 82 1.60 23.54 -3.00
C ASN A 82 1.83 24.14 -1.61
N VAL A 83 2.01 23.30 -0.58
CA VAL A 83 2.22 23.79 0.79
C VAL A 83 3.69 24.15 1.02
N TYR A 84 4.64 23.27 0.70
CA TYR A 84 6.08 23.52 0.89
C TYR A 84 6.79 24.16 -0.32
N GLY A 85 6.11 24.28 -1.46
CA GLY A 85 6.63 24.98 -2.63
C GLY A 85 7.88 24.32 -3.24
N MET A 86 7.94 22.98 -3.23
CA MET A 86 8.99 22.20 -3.89
C MET A 86 8.62 21.92 -5.35
N ASN A 87 9.60 21.58 -6.17
CA ASN A 87 9.43 21.14 -7.56
C ASN A 87 9.71 19.63 -7.70
N PRO A 88 8.70 18.75 -7.54
CA PRO A 88 8.89 17.31 -7.58
C PRO A 88 8.88 16.74 -9.00
N LEU A 89 9.69 15.71 -9.23
CA LEU A 89 9.50 14.76 -10.31
C LEU A 89 8.59 13.63 -9.85
N LEU A 90 7.45 13.44 -10.51
CA LEU A 90 6.59 12.30 -10.22
C LEU A 90 7.14 11.04 -10.87
N VAL A 91 7.15 9.94 -10.12
CA VAL A 91 7.64 8.65 -10.61
C VAL A 91 6.58 7.58 -10.38
N THR A 92 6.26 6.81 -11.40
CA THR A 92 5.23 5.78 -11.31
C THR A 92 5.65 4.49 -12.00
N TYR A 93 5.26 3.37 -11.39
CA TYR A 93 5.43 2.03 -11.95
C TYR A 93 4.05 1.47 -12.32
N ASN A 94 3.90 1.04 -13.56
CA ASN A 94 2.65 0.49 -14.07
C ASN A 94 2.46 -0.96 -13.57
N LYS A 95 1.45 -1.13 -12.70
CA LYS A 95 1.07 -2.41 -12.08
C LYS A 95 0.45 -3.43 -13.04
N GLN A 96 0.06 -3.03 -14.26
CA GLN A 96 -0.71 -3.84 -15.23
C GLN A 96 -2.13 -4.24 -14.76
N TYR A 97 -2.51 -3.98 -13.51
CA TYR A 97 -3.83 -4.27 -12.92
C TYR A 97 -4.76 -3.05 -12.88
N ASN A 98 -4.48 -2.04 -13.70
CA ASN A 98 -5.07 -0.72 -13.55
C ASN A 98 -6.59 -0.73 -13.78
N THR A 99 -7.31 0.07 -13.01
CA THR A 99 -8.71 0.40 -13.27
C THR A 99 -8.84 1.66 -14.14
N ASP A 100 -10.01 1.84 -14.74
CA ASP A 100 -10.34 3.06 -15.46
C ASP A 100 -10.28 4.31 -14.58
N ILE A 101 -10.66 4.16 -13.30
CA ILE A 101 -10.63 5.20 -12.27
C ILE A 101 -9.18 5.54 -11.91
N GLY A 102 -8.33 4.54 -11.68
CA GLY A 102 -6.91 4.75 -11.40
C GLY A 102 -6.18 5.52 -12.48
N ILE A 103 -6.42 5.15 -13.75
CA ILE A 103 -5.82 5.85 -14.89
C ILE A 103 -6.28 7.32 -14.94
N ARG A 104 -7.57 7.60 -14.69
CA ARG A 104 -8.09 8.97 -14.63
C ARG A 104 -7.57 9.76 -13.44
N ASN A 105 -7.48 9.15 -12.26
CA ASN A 105 -6.94 9.84 -11.09
C ASN A 105 -5.46 10.17 -11.29
N LEU A 106 -4.65 9.27 -11.86
CA LEU A 106 -3.26 9.57 -12.19
C LEU A 106 -3.15 10.68 -13.24
N ALA A 107 -4.05 10.68 -14.24
CA ALA A 107 -4.17 11.74 -15.23
C ALA A 107 -4.49 13.10 -14.60
N LYS A 108 -5.48 13.12 -13.71
CA LYS A 108 -5.90 14.31 -12.97
C LYS A 108 -4.76 14.81 -12.09
N LEU A 109 -4.11 13.94 -11.34
CA LEU A 109 -2.99 14.28 -10.45
C LEU A 109 -1.93 15.08 -11.23
N ARG A 110 -1.41 14.52 -12.33
CA ARG A 110 -0.36 15.21 -13.09
C ARG A 110 -0.84 16.53 -13.71
N MET A 111 -2.10 16.63 -14.14
CA MET A 111 -2.66 17.83 -14.78
C MET A 111 -2.98 18.93 -13.77
N GLN A 112 -3.42 18.57 -12.56
CA GLN A 112 -3.79 19.52 -11.50
C GLN A 112 -2.55 20.14 -10.85
N PHE A 113 -1.48 19.36 -10.67
CA PHE A 113 -0.25 19.83 -10.02
C PHE A 113 0.81 20.35 -10.99
N ASP A 114 0.58 20.25 -12.31
CA ASP A 114 1.50 20.65 -13.37
C ASP A 114 2.93 20.11 -13.13
N CYS A 115 3.02 18.80 -12.86
CA CYS A 115 4.27 18.12 -12.56
C CYS A 115 4.64 17.15 -13.67
N ASP A 116 5.94 17.11 -14.00
CA ASP A 116 6.49 16.09 -14.88
C ASP A 116 6.34 14.70 -14.25
N ILE A 117 6.14 13.70 -15.10
CA ILE A 117 5.97 12.31 -14.66
C ILE A 117 6.79 11.34 -15.51
N MET A 118 7.52 10.45 -14.83
CA MET A 118 8.18 9.31 -15.44
C MET A 118 7.44 8.02 -15.11
N THR A 119 7.06 7.27 -16.15
CA THR A 119 6.35 6.00 -16.03
C THR A 119 7.21 4.85 -16.51
N LEU A 120 7.44 3.85 -15.66
CA LEU A 120 7.98 2.55 -16.07
C LEU A 120 6.84 1.57 -16.34
N THR A 121 6.75 1.09 -17.58
CA THR A 121 5.89 -0.04 -17.96
C THR A 121 6.76 -1.20 -18.42
N VAL A 122 6.84 -2.24 -17.60
CA VAL A 122 7.58 -3.47 -17.93
C VAL A 122 6.76 -4.31 -18.92
N ASN A 123 7.45 -5.02 -19.82
CA ASN A 123 6.84 -5.93 -20.79
C ASN A 123 5.82 -6.86 -20.09
N PRO A 124 4.54 -6.90 -20.51
CA PRO A 124 3.51 -7.71 -19.88
C PRO A 124 3.88 -9.19 -19.74
N GLU A 125 4.58 -9.78 -20.70
CA GLU A 125 4.97 -11.20 -20.62
C GLU A 125 6.03 -11.45 -19.54
N THR A 126 6.99 -10.53 -19.37
CA THR A 126 7.94 -10.55 -18.25
C THR A 126 7.21 -10.42 -16.91
N VAL A 127 6.23 -9.50 -16.82
CA VAL A 127 5.43 -9.33 -15.59
C VAL A 127 4.63 -10.58 -15.28
N LYS A 128 3.94 -11.19 -16.26
CA LYS A 128 3.20 -12.44 -16.08
C LYS A 128 4.11 -13.57 -15.60
N LYS A 129 5.31 -13.70 -16.19
CA LYS A 129 6.31 -14.70 -15.80
C LYS A 129 6.75 -14.54 -14.35
N ILE A 130 7.10 -13.31 -13.94
CA ILE A 130 7.44 -12.98 -12.54
C ILE A 130 6.26 -13.21 -11.61
N THR A 131 5.04 -12.89 -12.05
CA THR A 131 3.83 -13.11 -11.25
C THR A 131 3.59 -14.61 -11.01
N ARG A 132 3.80 -15.48 -12.00
CA ARG A 132 3.71 -16.94 -11.82
C ARG A 132 4.78 -17.45 -10.86
N ALA A 133 6.02 -16.99 -11.01
CA ALA A 133 7.13 -17.35 -10.13
C ALA A 133 6.87 -16.93 -8.68
N SER A 134 6.49 -15.67 -8.44
CA SER A 134 6.17 -15.16 -7.10
C SER A 134 4.92 -15.78 -6.49
N LEU A 135 3.91 -16.12 -7.30
CA LEU A 135 2.76 -16.90 -6.84
C LEU A 135 3.19 -18.28 -6.32
N ARG A 136 4.06 -18.98 -7.03
CA ARG A 136 4.59 -20.28 -6.62
C ARG A 136 5.53 -20.20 -5.42
N LYS A 137 6.52 -19.31 -5.45
CA LYS A 137 7.58 -19.20 -4.42
C LYS A 137 7.09 -18.55 -3.13
N ILE A 138 6.26 -17.51 -3.25
CA ILE A 138 5.93 -16.59 -2.16
C ILE A 138 4.43 -16.63 -1.81
N GLY A 139 3.58 -17.14 -2.72
CA GLY A 139 2.12 -17.03 -2.57
C GLY A 139 1.68 -15.57 -2.65
N SER A 140 2.22 -14.82 -3.62
CA SER A 140 1.86 -13.41 -3.83
C SER A 140 1.77 -13.09 -5.31
N ILE A 141 0.68 -12.45 -5.72
CA ILE A 141 0.52 -11.88 -7.06
C ILE A 141 1.06 -10.44 -7.15
N TYR A 142 1.42 -9.84 -6.00
CA TYR A 142 1.69 -8.41 -5.91
C TYR A 142 3.19 -8.09 -5.73
N TRP A 143 4.05 -9.11 -5.71
CA TRP A 143 5.50 -8.91 -5.53
C TRP A 143 6.07 -7.94 -6.56
N HIS A 144 5.73 -8.09 -7.85
CA HIS A 144 6.25 -7.21 -8.90
C HIS A 144 5.78 -5.76 -8.74
N CYS A 145 4.55 -5.56 -8.24
CA CYS A 145 4.02 -4.23 -7.96
C CYS A 145 4.84 -3.56 -6.85
N LEU A 146 5.07 -4.27 -5.74
CA LEU A 146 5.85 -3.76 -4.61
C LEU A 146 7.32 -3.51 -5.02
N ALA A 147 7.94 -4.47 -5.70
CA ALA A 147 9.32 -4.39 -6.14
C ALA A 147 9.53 -3.20 -7.10
N GLY A 148 8.67 -3.07 -8.12
CA GLY A 148 8.74 -2.01 -9.12
C GLY A 148 8.47 -0.62 -8.53
N GLN A 149 7.43 -0.48 -7.71
CA GLN A 149 7.07 0.80 -7.10
C GLN A 149 8.11 1.32 -6.11
N THR A 150 8.84 0.44 -5.43
CA THR A 150 9.85 0.82 -4.44
C THR A 150 11.23 1.01 -5.05
N VAL A 151 11.57 0.31 -6.13
CA VAL A 151 12.90 0.42 -6.76
C VAL A 151 12.99 1.50 -7.82
N TYR A 152 11.94 1.72 -8.60
CA TYR A 152 11.98 2.64 -9.73
C TYR A 152 12.26 4.10 -9.30
N PRO A 153 11.67 4.63 -8.22
CA PRO A 153 12.04 5.93 -7.68
C PRO A 153 13.52 6.04 -7.33
N VAL A 154 14.13 4.98 -6.76
CA VAL A 154 15.56 4.97 -6.42
C VAL A 154 16.43 4.94 -7.67
N GLN A 155 16.04 4.16 -8.69
CA GLN A 155 16.71 4.17 -9.99
C GLN A 155 16.65 5.55 -10.66
N VAL A 156 15.50 6.22 -10.61
CA VAL A 156 15.34 7.59 -11.13
C VAL A 156 16.18 8.57 -10.33
N ALA A 157 16.20 8.47 -9.00
CA ALA A 157 17.02 9.29 -8.12
C ALA A 157 18.51 9.22 -8.50
N VAL A 158 19.04 8.02 -8.68
CA VAL A 158 20.44 7.80 -9.10
C VAL A 158 20.68 8.32 -10.52
N LYS A 159 19.79 8.00 -11.47
CA LYS A 159 19.96 8.33 -12.89
C LYS A 159 19.91 9.84 -13.15
N PHE A 160 19.00 10.55 -12.49
CA PHE A 160 18.79 11.99 -12.64
C PHE A 160 19.50 12.82 -11.56
N LYS A 161 20.21 12.15 -10.64
CA LYS A 161 20.95 12.77 -9.53
C LYS A 161 20.05 13.66 -8.67
N ILE A 162 18.86 13.14 -8.33
CA ILE A 162 17.88 13.80 -7.45
C ILE A 162 17.98 13.09 -6.09
N PRO A 163 18.61 13.69 -5.07
CA PRO A 163 18.97 12.99 -3.85
C PRO A 163 17.80 12.76 -2.87
N LEU A 164 16.70 13.51 -2.98
CA LEU A 164 15.57 13.37 -2.06
C LEU A 164 14.41 12.61 -2.70
N ILE A 165 13.96 11.55 -2.05
CA ILE A 165 12.70 10.86 -2.34
C ILE A 165 11.73 11.08 -1.18
N ILE A 166 10.49 11.44 -1.47
CA ILE A 166 9.45 11.67 -0.47
C ILE A 166 8.38 10.60 -0.62
N TRP A 167 8.24 9.79 0.42
CA TRP A 167 7.25 8.73 0.52
C TRP A 167 6.06 9.19 1.39
N GLY A 168 4.95 8.47 1.29
CA GLY A 168 3.77 8.68 2.14
C GLY A 168 3.97 8.14 3.56
N ALA A 169 3.09 7.23 3.99
CA ALA A 169 3.23 6.59 5.28
C ALA A 169 4.17 5.37 5.26
N HIS A 170 5.06 5.30 6.24
CA HIS A 170 5.83 4.10 6.54
C HIS A 170 4.94 3.05 7.26
N GLN A 171 4.68 1.91 6.60
CA GLN A 171 3.77 0.88 7.13
C GLN A 171 4.25 0.30 8.48
N GLY A 172 5.56 0.23 8.71
CA GLY A 172 6.12 -0.24 9.98
C GLY A 172 5.75 0.65 11.15
N ILE A 173 5.61 1.96 10.94
CA ILE A 173 5.17 2.90 11.98
C ILE A 173 3.64 2.83 12.09
N ASP A 174 2.94 3.08 10.98
CA ASP A 174 1.50 3.38 11.01
C ASP A 174 0.63 2.12 11.24
N GLN A 175 1.05 0.97 10.69
CA GLN A 175 0.26 -0.26 10.72
C GLN A 175 0.57 -1.10 11.97
N VAL A 176 1.84 -1.40 12.21
CA VAL A 176 2.25 -2.40 13.20
C VAL A 176 3.06 -1.86 14.37
N GLY A 177 3.46 -0.58 14.34
CA GLY A 177 4.28 0.01 15.41
C GLY A 177 5.60 -0.73 15.62
N MET A 178 6.23 -1.17 14.53
CA MET A 178 7.59 -1.71 14.51
C MET A 178 8.61 -0.64 14.93
N PHE A 179 8.32 0.61 14.61
CA PHE A 179 9.10 1.79 14.97
C PHE A 179 8.18 2.83 15.60
N SER A 180 8.73 3.61 16.52
CA SER A 180 8.08 4.79 17.08
C SER A 180 8.10 5.93 16.05
N HIS A 181 7.17 6.89 16.16
CA HIS A 181 7.27 8.15 15.44
C HIS A 181 8.50 8.97 15.86
N LEU A 182 9.11 8.67 17.02
CA LEU A 182 10.35 9.29 17.49
C LEU A 182 11.60 8.76 16.80
N ASP A 183 11.53 7.59 16.14
CA ASP A 183 12.69 6.99 15.46
C ASP A 183 12.99 7.67 14.11
N GLU A 184 12.04 8.43 13.57
CA GLU A 184 12.13 9.16 12.29
C GLU A 184 12.70 8.31 11.15
N VAL A 185 12.23 7.07 11.04
CA VAL A 185 12.82 6.08 10.12
C VAL A 185 12.79 6.57 8.67
N GLU A 186 13.88 6.27 7.97
CA GLU A 186 14.05 6.55 6.54
C GLU A 186 14.08 5.25 5.73
N MET A 187 13.94 5.42 4.41
CA MET A 187 13.97 4.33 3.45
C MET A 187 15.30 3.57 3.55
N THR A 188 15.21 2.25 3.72
CA THR A 188 16.38 1.36 3.64
C THR A 188 16.09 0.18 2.73
N ARG A 189 17.12 -0.27 2.00
CA ARG A 189 17.06 -1.53 1.23
C ARG A 189 16.72 -2.72 2.13
N LYS A 190 17.22 -2.71 3.37
CA LYS A 190 16.97 -3.77 4.35
C LYS A 190 15.49 -3.90 4.67
N TYR A 191 14.82 -2.80 5.06
CA TYR A 191 13.39 -2.82 5.35
C TYR A 191 12.59 -3.30 4.14
N ARG A 192 12.92 -2.77 2.95
CA ARG A 192 12.32 -3.20 1.68
C ARG A 192 12.42 -4.71 1.47
N LYS A 193 13.61 -5.29 1.62
CA LYS A 193 13.81 -6.75 1.45
C LYS A 193 13.02 -7.54 2.48
N GLU A 194 13.23 -7.25 3.75
CA GLU A 194 12.73 -8.06 4.87
C GLU A 194 11.21 -7.98 5.02
N HIS A 195 10.60 -6.84 4.67
CA HIS A 195 9.20 -6.58 4.93
C HIS A 195 8.38 -6.34 3.66
N ASP A 196 8.74 -5.36 2.83
CA ASP A 196 7.94 -5.02 1.64
C ASP A 196 7.94 -6.16 0.62
N LEU A 197 9.08 -6.82 0.42
CA LEU A 197 9.24 -7.88 -0.57
C LEU A 197 9.18 -9.29 -0.01
N MET A 198 8.66 -9.46 1.21
CA MET A 198 8.45 -10.76 1.84
C MET A 198 9.74 -11.60 1.91
N GLY A 199 10.91 -10.95 2.01
CA GLY A 199 12.22 -11.59 2.09
C GLY A 199 12.94 -11.82 0.75
N PHE A 200 12.31 -11.51 -0.40
CA PHE A 200 12.84 -11.81 -1.73
C PHE A 200 13.22 -10.55 -2.50
N GLU A 201 14.51 -10.41 -2.82
CA GLU A 201 14.98 -9.44 -3.80
C GLU A 201 14.82 -9.96 -5.23
N ALA A 202 15.04 -9.10 -6.22
CA ALA A 202 14.88 -9.44 -7.63
C ALA A 202 15.74 -10.64 -8.05
N GLU A 203 16.96 -10.72 -7.54
CA GLU A 203 17.91 -11.79 -7.80
C GLU A 203 17.44 -13.13 -7.22
N ASP A 204 16.68 -13.12 -6.12
CA ASP A 204 16.15 -14.32 -5.46
C ASP A 204 15.05 -15.02 -6.29
N LEU A 205 14.54 -14.37 -7.34
CA LEU A 205 13.56 -14.94 -8.26
C LEU A 205 14.18 -15.70 -9.45
N ILE A 206 15.47 -15.53 -9.72
CA ILE A 206 16.17 -16.23 -10.81
C ILE A 206 16.10 -17.73 -10.53
N ASP A 207 15.55 -18.48 -11.49
CA ASP A 207 15.25 -19.90 -11.32
C ASP A 207 15.06 -20.57 -12.69
N GLU A 208 15.72 -21.69 -12.92
CA GLU A 208 15.55 -22.50 -14.13
C GLU A 208 14.13 -23.05 -14.24
N PHE A 209 13.52 -23.44 -13.11
CA PHE A 209 12.19 -24.03 -13.08
C PHE A 209 11.11 -23.06 -13.59
N ASP A 210 11.14 -21.80 -13.13
CA ASP A 210 10.23 -20.74 -13.62
C ASP A 210 10.77 -20.06 -14.90
N SER A 211 11.92 -20.54 -15.39
CA SER A 211 12.69 -19.97 -16.50
C SER A 211 13.05 -18.50 -16.32
N ILE A 212 13.07 -17.96 -15.10
CA ILE A 212 13.39 -16.55 -14.82
C ILE A 212 14.88 -16.33 -15.00
N SER A 213 15.22 -15.39 -15.87
CA SER A 213 16.60 -15.03 -16.20
C SER A 213 16.96 -13.62 -15.72
N GLU A 214 18.24 -13.29 -15.82
CA GLU A 214 18.76 -11.94 -15.55
C GLU A 214 18.05 -10.83 -16.35
N GLN A 215 17.65 -11.13 -17.58
CA GLN A 215 16.96 -10.15 -18.43
C GLN A 215 15.55 -9.84 -17.93
N ASP A 216 14.89 -10.80 -17.30
CA ASP A 216 13.53 -10.63 -16.79
C ASP A 216 13.50 -9.70 -15.57
N ILE A 217 14.54 -9.74 -14.73
CA ILE A 217 14.55 -9.06 -13.43
C ILE A 217 15.24 -7.68 -13.46
N ILE A 218 15.84 -7.28 -14.58
CA ILE A 218 16.66 -6.05 -14.69
C ILE A 218 15.95 -4.79 -14.19
N GLN A 219 14.64 -4.66 -14.47
CA GLN A 219 13.84 -3.50 -14.07
C GLN A 219 13.53 -3.47 -12.56
N TYR A 220 13.75 -4.58 -11.85
CA TYR A 220 13.50 -4.72 -10.42
C TYR A 220 14.78 -4.69 -9.57
N ARG A 221 15.96 -4.65 -10.21
CA ARG A 221 17.25 -4.60 -9.52
C ARG A 221 17.43 -3.28 -8.78
N TYR A 222 17.76 -3.39 -7.51
CA TYR A 222 18.05 -2.22 -6.67
C TYR A 222 19.41 -1.63 -7.06
N PRO A 223 19.55 -0.29 -7.16
CA PRO A 223 20.85 0.32 -7.46
C PRO A 223 21.92 -0.07 -6.43
N ASP A 224 23.18 -0.10 -6.87
CA ASP A 224 24.29 -0.44 -5.99
C ASP A 224 24.50 0.64 -4.92
N ASP A 225 24.91 0.21 -3.72
CA ASP A 225 25.10 1.10 -2.57
C ASP A 225 26.09 2.24 -2.87
N LYS A 226 27.13 1.97 -3.69
CA LYS A 226 28.10 2.99 -4.13
C LYS A 226 27.47 4.09 -4.98
N GLU A 227 26.46 3.76 -5.78
CA GLU A 227 25.79 4.76 -6.61
C GLU A 227 24.83 5.62 -5.79
N ILE A 228 24.13 4.98 -4.84
CA ILE A 228 23.25 5.62 -3.87
C ILE A 228 24.05 6.58 -3.00
N GLU A 229 25.17 6.13 -2.43
CA GLU A 229 26.09 6.91 -1.60
C GLU A 229 26.67 8.10 -2.36
N ARG A 230 27.16 7.88 -3.60
CA ARG A 230 27.73 8.94 -4.44
C ARG A 230 26.77 10.10 -4.69
N ILE A 231 25.48 9.82 -4.81
CA ILE A 231 24.44 10.84 -5.02
C ILE A 231 23.90 11.36 -3.67
N GLY A 232 24.01 10.59 -2.60
CA GLY A 232 23.41 10.89 -1.31
C GLY A 232 21.90 10.69 -1.31
N VAL A 233 21.41 9.64 -1.98
CA VAL A 233 19.96 9.37 -2.07
C VAL A 233 19.41 9.02 -0.68
N ARG A 234 18.43 9.80 -0.24
CA ARG A 234 17.64 9.62 0.99
C ARG A 234 16.17 9.51 0.66
N GLY A 235 15.45 8.69 1.43
CA GLY A 235 14.01 8.55 1.31
C GLY A 235 13.35 8.86 2.65
N ILE A 236 12.63 9.97 2.74
CA ILE A 236 11.90 10.35 3.96
C ILE A 236 10.42 9.98 3.84
N TYR A 237 9.77 9.70 4.96
CA TYR A 237 8.32 9.42 5.01
C TYR A 237 7.56 10.58 5.64
N LEU A 238 6.51 11.04 4.98
CA LEU A 238 5.73 12.19 5.47
C LEU A 238 5.01 11.92 6.80
N ASN A 239 4.69 10.66 7.13
CA ASN A 239 4.08 10.33 8.42
C ASN A 239 5.03 10.47 9.62
N ASN A 240 6.32 10.77 9.41
CA ASN A 240 7.23 11.22 10.48
C ASN A 240 6.98 12.69 10.87
N PHE A 241 6.46 13.49 9.94
CA PHE A 241 6.39 14.94 10.08
C PHE A 241 4.97 15.50 10.12
N ILE A 242 4.03 14.78 9.52
CA ILE A 242 2.63 15.17 9.40
C ILE A 242 1.78 14.10 10.09
N ARG A 243 0.81 14.54 10.90
CA ARG A 243 -0.15 13.64 11.53
C ARG A 243 -0.93 12.87 10.46
N TRP A 244 -0.64 11.58 10.32
CA TRP A 244 -1.23 10.77 9.25
C TRP A 244 -2.64 10.31 9.59
N ASP A 245 -3.58 10.66 8.71
CA ASP A 245 -4.98 10.21 8.70
C ASP A 245 -5.46 10.09 7.25
N SER A 246 -5.30 8.90 6.67
CA SER A 246 -5.62 8.66 5.26
C SER A 246 -7.06 9.03 4.89
N ARG A 247 -8.04 8.88 5.79
CA ARG A 247 -9.44 9.20 5.45
C ARG A 247 -9.61 10.70 5.26
N SER A 248 -9.21 11.49 6.26
CA SER A 248 -9.32 12.95 6.22
C SER A 248 -8.53 13.53 5.05
N GLN A 249 -7.33 12.99 4.80
CA GLN A 249 -6.49 13.38 3.66
C GLN A 249 -7.19 13.11 2.31
N HIS A 250 -7.81 11.94 2.12
CA HIS A 250 -8.55 11.65 0.88
C HIS A 250 -9.77 12.56 0.74
N GLU A 251 -10.55 12.78 1.81
CA GLU A 251 -11.72 13.66 1.76
C GLU A 251 -11.36 15.10 1.38
N GLU A 252 -10.23 15.60 1.88
CA GLU A 252 -9.67 16.88 1.45
C GLU A 252 -9.28 16.87 -0.03
N MET A 253 -8.62 15.82 -0.51
CA MET A 253 -8.23 15.70 -1.92
C MET A 253 -9.42 15.50 -2.87
N ILE A 254 -10.50 14.86 -2.41
CA ILE A 254 -11.78 14.80 -3.13
C ILE A 254 -12.34 16.21 -3.32
N HIS A 255 -12.37 17.00 -2.24
CA HIS A 255 -12.87 18.37 -2.30
C HIS A 255 -12.02 19.30 -3.17
N LEU A 256 -10.68 19.24 -3.04
CA LEU A 256 -9.78 20.14 -3.76
C LEU A 256 -9.57 19.76 -5.22
N TYR A 257 -9.52 18.46 -5.53
CA TYR A 257 -9.01 17.96 -6.81
C TYR A 257 -9.93 16.96 -7.52
N ASN A 258 -11.14 16.71 -7.01
CA ASN A 258 -12.09 15.76 -7.57
C ASN A 258 -11.47 14.36 -7.77
N TYR A 259 -10.73 13.90 -6.75
CA TYR A 259 -10.28 12.51 -6.65
C TYR A 259 -11.47 11.56 -6.78
N GLU A 260 -11.37 10.56 -7.65
CA GLU A 260 -12.43 9.57 -7.83
C GLU A 260 -12.25 8.38 -6.88
N SER A 261 -13.26 8.13 -6.05
CA SER A 261 -13.43 6.96 -5.18
C SER A 261 -14.29 5.87 -5.83
N HIS A 262 -14.21 4.65 -5.31
CA HIS A 262 -14.99 3.52 -5.79
C HIS A 262 -15.21 2.46 -4.72
N GLU A 263 -16.32 1.72 -4.81
CA GLU A 263 -16.56 0.56 -3.96
C GLU A 263 -15.51 -0.53 -4.21
N GLN A 264 -15.13 -1.24 -3.14
CA GLN A 264 -14.17 -2.33 -3.20
C GLN A 264 -14.81 -3.62 -2.71
N THR A 265 -14.39 -4.76 -3.29
CA THR A 265 -15.02 -6.06 -3.02
C THR A 265 -14.92 -6.45 -1.54
N ARG A 266 -13.70 -6.44 -0.99
CA ARG A 266 -13.37 -7.07 0.30
C ARG A 266 -13.05 -6.08 1.42
N THR A 267 -13.43 -4.81 1.26
CA THR A 267 -13.31 -3.80 2.32
C THR A 267 -14.33 -2.67 2.16
N PHE A 268 -14.64 -1.96 3.25
CA PHE A 268 -15.55 -0.80 3.27
C PHE A 268 -14.88 0.54 2.92
N ASP A 269 -13.56 0.60 2.83
CA ASP A 269 -12.81 1.79 2.42
C ASP A 269 -13.00 1.95 0.91
N THR A 270 -13.47 3.10 0.45
CA THR A 270 -13.74 3.36 -0.98
C THR A 270 -12.70 4.29 -1.62
N TYR A 271 -11.66 4.65 -0.86
CA TYR A 271 -10.66 5.63 -1.28
C TYR A 271 -9.36 4.94 -1.68
N ASN A 272 -8.86 4.03 -0.84
CA ASN A 272 -7.57 3.39 -1.05
C ASN A 272 -7.61 2.38 -2.20
N ASP A 273 -6.51 2.25 -2.95
CA ASP A 273 -6.29 1.17 -3.93
C ASP A 273 -7.32 1.05 -5.09
N VAL A 274 -8.18 2.06 -5.28
CA VAL A 274 -9.14 2.13 -6.39
C VAL A 274 -8.47 2.09 -7.77
N ASP A 275 -7.14 2.25 -7.83
CA ASP A 275 -6.34 2.13 -9.05
C ASP A 275 -6.10 0.68 -9.49
N CYS A 276 -6.47 -0.33 -8.69
CA CYS A 276 -6.09 -1.71 -8.94
C CYS A 276 -7.27 -2.68 -8.81
N PHE A 277 -7.56 -3.44 -9.88
CA PHE A 277 -8.59 -4.49 -9.84
C PHE A 277 -8.30 -5.59 -8.81
N ASN A 278 -7.02 -5.85 -8.50
CA ASN A 278 -6.63 -7.06 -7.77
C ASN A 278 -6.23 -6.81 -6.30
N TYR A 279 -5.95 -5.58 -5.87
CA TYR A 279 -5.35 -5.35 -4.55
C TYR A 279 -6.30 -5.67 -3.39
N SER A 280 -7.48 -5.04 -3.38
CA SER A 280 -8.55 -5.30 -2.40
C SER A 280 -9.52 -6.41 -2.84
N ASP A 281 -9.04 -7.31 -3.72
CA ASP A 281 -9.80 -8.41 -4.31
C ASP A 281 -8.94 -9.70 -4.25
N VAL A 282 -8.44 -10.21 -5.37
CA VAL A 282 -7.62 -11.45 -5.44
C VAL A 282 -6.40 -11.42 -4.49
N HIS A 283 -5.66 -10.32 -4.40
CA HIS A 283 -4.51 -10.20 -3.51
C HIS A 283 -4.92 -10.31 -2.03
N ASP A 284 -6.02 -9.65 -1.64
CA ASP A 284 -6.57 -9.74 -0.30
C ASP A 284 -7.10 -11.15 0.02
N TYR A 285 -7.72 -11.81 -0.94
CA TYR A 285 -8.15 -13.21 -0.78
C TYR A 285 -6.97 -14.14 -0.48
N ILE A 286 -5.84 -13.96 -1.19
CA ILE A 286 -4.61 -14.72 -0.92
C ILE A 286 -4.06 -14.39 0.47
N LYS A 287 -4.07 -13.11 0.87
CA LYS A 287 -3.68 -12.69 2.23
C LYS A 287 -4.53 -13.40 3.29
N PHE A 288 -5.84 -13.46 3.10
CA PHE A 288 -6.76 -14.14 4.02
C PHE A 288 -6.46 -15.64 4.14
N ILE A 289 -6.18 -16.33 3.03
CA ILE A 289 -5.81 -17.75 3.05
C ILE A 289 -4.49 -17.98 3.81
N LYS A 290 -3.50 -17.10 3.61
CA LYS A 290 -2.17 -17.24 4.22
C LYS A 290 -2.15 -16.85 5.70
N HIS A 291 -2.93 -15.85 6.10
CA HIS A 291 -2.77 -15.19 7.39
C HIS A 291 -4.02 -15.18 8.26
N GLY A 292 -5.18 -15.61 7.75
CA GLY A 292 -6.43 -15.69 8.50
C GLY A 292 -7.17 -14.37 8.69
N TYR A 293 -6.67 -13.27 8.10
CA TYR A 293 -7.33 -11.97 8.12
C TYR A 293 -7.09 -11.21 6.81
N GLY A 294 -8.01 -10.31 6.47
CA GLY A 294 -7.98 -9.52 5.24
C GLY A 294 -7.65 -8.04 5.45
N LYS A 295 -7.78 -7.26 4.38
CA LYS A 295 -7.56 -5.81 4.31
C LYS A 295 -8.60 -5.05 5.13
N VAL A 296 -9.83 -5.56 5.19
CA VAL A 296 -10.88 -5.01 6.05
C VAL A 296 -10.44 -4.92 7.52
N SER A 297 -9.66 -5.88 8.03
CA SER A 297 -9.16 -5.81 9.40
C SER A 297 -8.09 -4.73 9.58
N ASP A 298 -7.32 -4.41 8.54
CA ASP A 298 -6.38 -3.28 8.54
C ASP A 298 -7.16 -1.96 8.64
N HIS A 299 -8.16 -1.79 7.77
CA HIS A 299 -8.97 -0.57 7.74
C HIS A 299 -9.81 -0.39 9.01
N ALA A 300 -10.47 -1.44 9.51
CA ALA A 300 -11.20 -1.39 10.78
C ALA A 300 -10.26 -1.05 11.95
N SER A 301 -9.07 -1.65 12.01
CA SER A 301 -8.07 -1.32 13.04
C SER A 301 -7.62 0.13 12.97
N ARG A 302 -7.45 0.69 11.77
CA ARG A 302 -7.14 2.12 11.57
C ARG A 302 -8.26 3.02 12.10
N GLU A 303 -9.52 2.76 11.74
CA GLU A 303 -10.64 3.59 12.17
C GLU A 303 -10.90 3.50 13.69
N ILE A 304 -10.64 2.34 14.31
CA ILE A 304 -10.66 2.18 15.77
C ILE A 304 -9.57 3.03 16.42
N ARG A 305 -8.34 2.97 15.91
CA ARG A 305 -7.20 3.75 16.44
C ARG A 305 -7.40 5.26 16.27
N LEU A 306 -8.10 5.68 15.24
CA LEU A 306 -8.50 7.07 15.00
C LEU A 306 -9.79 7.46 15.75
N ARG A 307 -10.30 6.58 16.62
CA ARG A 307 -11.46 6.81 17.50
C ARG A 307 -12.75 7.20 16.75
N ARG A 308 -12.87 6.76 15.49
CA ARG A 308 -14.07 6.92 14.67
C ARG A 308 -14.98 5.70 14.73
N MET A 309 -14.43 4.55 15.11
CA MET A 309 -15.12 3.27 15.10
C MET A 309 -14.90 2.56 16.44
N THR A 310 -15.94 1.98 17.01
CA THR A 310 -15.82 1.07 18.16
C THR A 310 -15.25 -0.27 17.71
N ARG A 311 -14.72 -1.04 18.65
CA ARG A 311 -14.22 -2.39 18.35
C ARG A 311 -15.32 -3.28 17.77
N GLU A 312 -16.52 -3.20 18.34
CA GLU A 312 -17.70 -3.98 17.97
C GLU A 312 -18.15 -3.68 16.54
N GLU A 313 -18.25 -2.39 16.17
CA GLU A 313 -18.55 -1.97 14.80
C GLU A 313 -17.50 -2.52 13.81
N GLY A 314 -16.22 -2.47 14.20
CA GLY A 314 -15.14 -3.03 13.39
C GLY A 314 -15.24 -4.54 13.18
N ILE A 315 -15.60 -5.30 14.23
CA ILE A 315 -15.79 -6.75 14.13
C ILE A 315 -16.92 -7.08 13.16
N GLU A 316 -18.02 -6.34 13.20
CA GLU A 316 -19.16 -6.55 12.29
C GLU A 316 -18.76 -6.32 10.83
N LEU A 317 -18.04 -5.22 10.54
CA LEU A 317 -17.53 -4.97 9.19
C LEU A 317 -16.54 -6.05 8.74
N VAL A 318 -15.66 -6.52 9.62
CA VAL A 318 -14.74 -7.61 9.29
C VAL A 318 -15.50 -8.91 8.97
N LYS A 319 -16.53 -9.25 9.74
CA LYS A 319 -17.41 -10.42 9.48
C LYS A 319 -18.10 -10.27 8.11
N GLN A 320 -18.57 -9.07 7.77
CA GLN A 320 -19.29 -8.78 6.53
C GLN A 320 -18.40 -8.92 5.27
N TYR A 321 -17.14 -8.50 5.32
CA TYR A 321 -16.29 -8.40 4.12
C TYR A 321 -15.27 -9.52 3.96
N THR A 322 -14.80 -10.15 5.04
CA THR A 322 -13.68 -11.12 4.97
C THR A 322 -14.00 -12.36 4.11
N ASN A 323 -15.25 -12.82 4.11
CA ASN A 323 -15.66 -14.03 3.39
C ASN A 323 -16.22 -13.75 1.98
N LYS A 324 -16.12 -12.51 1.46
CA LYS A 324 -16.60 -12.19 0.12
C LYS A 324 -15.68 -12.76 -0.95
N GLU A 325 -16.20 -13.59 -1.85
CA GLU A 325 -15.42 -14.11 -2.97
C GLU A 325 -14.87 -12.98 -3.87
N PRO A 326 -13.65 -13.13 -4.41
CA PRO A 326 -13.04 -12.13 -5.28
C PRO A 326 -13.82 -11.98 -6.60
N LEU A 327 -14.19 -10.76 -6.96
CA LEU A 327 -14.96 -10.46 -8.17
C LEU A 327 -14.10 -10.50 -9.45
N HIS A 328 -12.79 -10.32 -9.32
CA HIS A 328 -11.89 -10.16 -10.46
C HIS A 328 -10.94 -11.34 -10.67
N LEU A 329 -11.18 -12.46 -9.98
CA LEU A 329 -10.36 -13.67 -10.09
C LEU A 329 -10.24 -14.15 -11.54
N HIS A 330 -11.36 -14.38 -12.25
CA HIS A 330 -11.30 -14.84 -13.65
C HIS A 330 -10.58 -13.86 -14.57
N LYS A 331 -10.71 -12.55 -14.35
CA LYS A 331 -9.99 -11.53 -15.12
C LYS A 331 -8.47 -11.66 -14.91
N PHE A 332 -8.04 -11.86 -13.66
CA PHE A 332 -6.64 -12.11 -13.33
C PHE A 332 -6.13 -13.43 -13.92
N LEU A 333 -6.89 -14.52 -13.77
CA LEU A 333 -6.52 -15.85 -14.28
C LEU A 333 -6.34 -15.87 -15.81
N ASN A 334 -7.24 -15.21 -16.53
CA ASN A 334 -7.13 -15.05 -17.97
C ASN A 334 -5.90 -14.23 -18.36
N TRP A 335 -5.61 -13.15 -17.64
CA TRP A 335 -4.43 -12.31 -17.90
C TRP A 335 -3.12 -13.05 -17.66
N ILE A 336 -2.98 -13.77 -16.54
CA ILE A 336 -1.76 -14.51 -16.21
C ILE A 336 -1.63 -15.83 -16.98
N GLY A 337 -2.73 -16.33 -17.54
CA GLY A 337 -2.78 -17.53 -18.37
C GLY A 337 -2.70 -18.83 -17.56
N ILE A 338 -3.43 -18.93 -16.44
CA ILE A 338 -3.54 -20.16 -15.64
C ILE A 338 -5.00 -20.50 -15.38
N SER A 339 -5.30 -21.79 -15.16
CA SER A 339 -6.63 -22.22 -14.74
C SER A 339 -6.86 -21.96 -13.25
N GLU A 340 -8.13 -21.91 -12.85
CA GLU A 340 -8.52 -21.78 -11.45
C GLU A 340 -8.02 -22.95 -10.58
N ASN A 341 -8.03 -24.17 -11.12
CA ASN A 341 -7.47 -25.34 -10.42
C ASN A 341 -5.97 -25.17 -10.14
N SER A 342 -5.21 -24.67 -11.11
CA SER A 342 -3.79 -24.38 -10.92
C SER A 342 -3.57 -23.28 -9.88
N PHE A 343 -4.40 -22.23 -9.90
CA PHE A 343 -4.36 -21.17 -8.91
C PHE A 343 -4.62 -21.70 -7.49
N ASN A 344 -5.72 -22.44 -7.31
CA ASN A 344 -6.08 -23.03 -6.02
C ASN A 344 -5.00 -23.98 -5.51
N TYR A 345 -4.42 -24.81 -6.39
CA TYR A 345 -3.31 -25.68 -6.04
C TYR A 345 -2.08 -24.91 -5.52
N LEU A 346 -1.68 -23.83 -6.21
CA LEU A 346 -0.54 -23.00 -5.82
C LEU A 346 -0.79 -22.29 -4.49
N ILE A 347 -1.96 -21.67 -4.31
CA ILE A 347 -2.31 -20.96 -3.09
C ILE A 347 -2.43 -21.91 -1.89
N ASP A 348 -2.95 -23.12 -2.09
CA ASP A 348 -3.04 -24.13 -1.03
C ASP A 348 -1.67 -24.58 -0.50
N GLN A 349 -0.59 -24.48 -1.29
CA GLN A 349 0.77 -24.73 -0.78
C GLN A 349 1.21 -23.69 0.26
N HIS A 350 0.66 -22.48 0.18
CA HIS A 350 0.93 -21.36 1.09
C HIS A 350 -0.11 -21.20 2.19
N ARG A 351 -1.17 -22.03 2.18
CA ARG A 351 -2.24 -21.98 3.17
C ARG A 351 -1.72 -22.32 4.56
N ASN A 352 -2.10 -21.51 5.54
CA ASN A 352 -1.66 -21.72 6.91
C ASN A 352 -2.38 -22.94 7.54
N LYS A 353 -1.65 -24.04 7.68
CA LYS A 353 -2.17 -25.32 8.21
C LYS A 353 -2.61 -25.26 9.68
N LYS A 354 -2.20 -24.23 10.43
CA LYS A 354 -2.69 -24.03 11.82
C LYS A 354 -4.10 -23.45 11.83
N MET A 355 -4.38 -22.58 10.87
CA MET A 355 -5.64 -21.85 10.74
C MET A 355 -6.69 -22.65 9.97
N TRP A 356 -6.28 -23.38 8.94
CA TRP A 356 -7.19 -24.06 8.04
C TRP A 356 -7.13 -25.57 8.22
N LYS A 357 -8.29 -26.22 8.28
CA LYS A 357 -8.45 -27.68 8.32
C LYS A 357 -9.39 -28.11 7.19
N ARG A 358 -9.27 -29.36 6.76
CA ARG A 358 -10.25 -29.96 5.83
C ARG A 358 -11.37 -30.64 6.60
N ASN A 359 -12.62 -30.45 6.16
CA ASN A 359 -13.76 -31.24 6.64
C ASN A 359 -13.83 -32.61 5.95
N ASN A 360 -14.89 -33.37 6.24
CA ASN A 360 -15.11 -34.69 5.66
C ASN A 360 -15.37 -34.64 4.15
N GLU A 361 -15.93 -33.53 3.65
CA GLU A 361 -16.10 -33.24 2.23
C GLU A 361 -14.83 -32.73 1.53
N TRP A 362 -13.68 -32.71 2.23
CA TRP A 362 -12.39 -32.20 1.72
C TRP A 362 -12.33 -30.69 1.45
N GLU A 363 -13.28 -29.92 1.97
CA GLU A 363 -13.34 -28.46 1.88
C GLU A 363 -12.53 -27.80 3.00
N TRP A 364 -11.92 -26.65 2.70
CA TRP A 364 -11.18 -25.88 3.69
C TRP A 364 -12.10 -25.10 4.61
N ILE A 365 -12.00 -25.35 5.92
CA ILE A 365 -12.70 -24.60 6.97
C ILE A 365 -11.67 -23.88 7.84
N LEU A 366 -11.94 -22.61 8.13
CA LEU A 366 -11.17 -21.81 9.07
C LEU A 366 -11.48 -22.27 10.51
N ASN A 367 -10.45 -22.56 11.29
CA ASN A 367 -10.59 -22.99 12.68
C ASN A 367 -11.19 -21.83 13.53
N PRO A 368 -12.34 -22.04 14.19
CA PRO A 368 -12.98 -21.00 15.01
C PRO A 368 -12.09 -20.41 16.11
N GLU A 369 -11.09 -21.14 16.61
CA GLU A 369 -10.11 -20.65 17.59
C GLU A 369 -9.19 -19.52 17.07
N TYR A 370 -9.22 -19.31 15.75
CA TYR A 370 -8.44 -18.31 15.02
C TYR A 370 -9.35 -17.22 14.44
N LEU A 371 -10.64 -17.21 14.80
CA LEU A 371 -11.54 -16.10 14.56
C LEU A 371 -11.50 -15.11 15.73
N PHE A 372 -11.95 -13.89 15.49
CA PHE A 372 -12.15 -12.89 16.54
C PHE A 372 -12.97 -13.50 17.66
N SER A 373 -12.42 -13.47 18.87
CA SER A 373 -13.19 -13.84 20.05
C SER A 373 -14.03 -12.65 20.48
N ASP A 374 -15.34 -12.87 20.62
CA ASP A 374 -16.27 -11.95 21.31
C ASP A 374 -16.04 -11.99 22.84
N ALA A 375 -14.91 -12.55 23.32
CA ALA A 375 -14.56 -12.59 24.73
C ALA A 375 -14.49 -11.17 25.31
N TYR A 376 -14.87 -11.08 26.58
CA TYR A 376 -14.85 -9.83 27.34
C TYR A 376 -13.50 -9.11 27.21
N VAL A 377 -13.55 -7.89 26.70
CA VAL A 377 -12.43 -6.95 26.67
C VAL A 377 -12.63 -5.99 27.83
N GLU A 378 -11.64 -5.90 28.72
CA GLU A 378 -11.65 -4.91 29.80
C GLU A 378 -11.84 -3.50 29.25
N ASP A 379 -12.70 -2.70 29.89
CA ASP A 379 -13.01 -1.34 29.45
C ASP A 379 -11.77 -0.44 29.35
N SER A 380 -10.73 -0.69 30.17
CA SER A 380 -9.45 0.03 30.13
C SER A 380 -8.69 -0.12 28.81
N CYS A 381 -8.95 -1.17 28.04
CA CYS A 381 -8.31 -1.42 26.75
C CYS A 381 -9.06 -0.78 25.58
N ARG A 382 -10.30 -0.34 25.80
CA ARG A 382 -11.15 0.30 24.80
C ARG A 382 -10.75 1.75 24.58
N LEU A 383 -10.91 2.22 23.36
CA LEU A 383 -10.83 3.64 23.04
C LEU A 383 -12.22 4.23 23.06
N GLU A 384 -12.37 5.38 23.71
CA GLU A 384 -13.60 6.18 23.61
C GLU A 384 -13.77 6.66 22.17
N GLN A 385 -14.95 6.42 21.60
CA GLN A 385 -15.31 6.93 20.27
C GLN A 385 -15.54 8.44 20.39
N ILE A 386 -14.71 9.23 19.71
CA ILE A 386 -14.82 10.69 19.71
C ILE A 386 -15.76 11.15 18.60
N ASN A 387 -15.72 10.47 17.46
CA ASN A 387 -16.51 10.80 16.28
C ASN A 387 -17.32 9.57 15.86
N LYS A 388 -18.59 9.78 15.48
CA LYS A 388 -19.40 8.69 14.93
C LYS A 388 -18.82 8.22 13.61
N PHE A 389 -18.75 6.91 13.42
CA PHE A 389 -18.37 6.33 12.13
C PHE A 389 -19.40 6.72 11.06
N THR A 390 -18.92 7.25 9.94
CA THR A 390 -19.72 7.53 8.75
C THR A 390 -19.16 6.78 7.57
N ASP A 391 -20.03 6.46 6.60
CA ASP A 391 -19.60 5.80 5.37
C ASP A 391 -18.61 6.67 4.59
N PHE A 392 -17.76 5.99 3.82
CA PHE A 392 -16.85 6.65 2.90
C PHE A 392 -17.64 7.23 1.72
N LEU A 393 -17.19 8.37 1.21
CA LEU A 393 -17.79 9.04 0.06
C LEU A 393 -17.63 8.18 -1.20
N ILE A 394 -18.66 8.19 -2.05
CA ILE A 394 -18.57 7.68 -3.42
C ILE A 394 -18.75 8.87 -4.35
N THR A 395 -17.71 9.17 -5.09
CA THR A 395 -17.70 10.29 -6.04
C THR A 395 -18.28 9.86 -7.39
N PRO A 396 -18.87 10.78 -8.16
CA PRO A 396 -19.32 10.48 -9.51
C PRO A 396 -18.16 9.98 -10.40
N VAL A 397 -18.40 8.88 -11.12
CA VAL A 397 -17.42 8.32 -12.05
C VAL A 397 -17.42 9.14 -13.34
N GLU A 398 -16.28 9.73 -13.68
CA GLU A 398 -16.13 10.45 -14.94
C GLU A 398 -15.96 9.48 -16.12
N LYS A 399 -16.54 9.83 -17.27
CA LYS A 399 -16.28 9.10 -18.52
C LYS A 399 -15.14 9.81 -19.25
N SER A 400 -14.04 9.10 -19.46
CA SER A 400 -12.98 9.57 -20.35
C SER A 400 -13.53 9.48 -21.77
N THR A 401 -13.98 10.60 -22.34
CA THR A 401 -14.35 10.67 -23.75
C THR A 401 -13.17 11.22 -24.54
N ASP A 402 -12.83 10.57 -25.65
CA ASP A 402 -11.89 11.16 -26.62
C ASP A 402 -12.50 12.46 -27.15
N SER A 403 -11.96 13.59 -26.69
CA SER A 403 -12.43 14.89 -27.12
C SER A 403 -12.07 15.11 -28.59
N THR A 404 -13.07 15.27 -29.46
CA THR A 404 -12.83 15.53 -30.89
C THR A 404 -12.27 16.93 -31.16
N ASN A 405 -12.43 17.87 -30.21
CA ASN A 405 -12.05 19.28 -30.36
C ASN A 405 -10.86 19.70 -29.47
N LYS A 406 -10.17 18.76 -28.82
CA LYS A 406 -8.99 19.04 -27.97
C LYS A 406 -7.93 17.96 -28.15
N TYR A 407 -6.67 18.29 -27.91
CA TYR A 407 -5.62 17.29 -27.91
C TYR A 407 -5.78 16.31 -26.74
N ILE A 408 -5.57 15.02 -27.03
CA ILE A 408 -5.49 13.96 -26.04
C ILE A 408 -4.07 13.98 -25.46
N LEU A 409 -3.95 14.32 -24.17
CA LEU A 409 -2.67 14.35 -23.46
C LEU A 409 -2.30 12.99 -22.86
N ILE A 410 -3.29 12.09 -22.68
CA ILE A 410 -3.15 10.72 -22.17
C ILE A 410 -4.17 9.83 -22.83
N GLY A 411 -3.72 8.71 -23.38
CA GLY A 411 -4.59 7.66 -23.87
C GLY A 411 -4.66 6.46 -22.91
N LYS A 412 -5.72 5.67 -23.06
CA LYS A 412 -5.83 4.33 -22.47
C LYS A 412 -5.41 3.29 -23.50
N GLY A 413 -4.44 2.45 -23.16
CA GLY A 413 -4.13 1.24 -23.93
C GLY A 413 -4.97 0.06 -23.43
N VAL A 414 -5.37 -0.83 -24.34
CA VAL A 414 -5.97 -2.12 -24.00
C VAL A 414 -4.96 -3.20 -24.38
N ALA A 415 -4.73 -4.16 -23.48
CA ALA A 415 -3.79 -5.26 -23.64
C ALA A 415 -4.52 -6.59 -23.77
#